data_AF-A0A067R2R4-F1
#
_entry.id   AF-A0A067R2R4-F1
#
_cell.length_a   1.000
_cell.length_b   1.000
_cell.length_c   1.000
_cell.angle_alpha   90.00
_cell.angle_beta   90.00
_cell.angle_gamma   90.00
#
_symmetry.space_group_name_H-M   'P 1'
#
loop_
_entity.id
_entity.type
_entity.pdbx_description
1 polymer ?
#
loop_
_entity_poly.entity_id
_entity_poly.type
_entity_poly.pdbx_seq_one_letter_code
_entity_poly.pdbx_strand_id
1 'polypeptide(L)'
;MGYRDFSGCGPIHLLGGTCSLFGAAFLGPRLGRFSSKAEDSQEIPGHSVPLTGLGGMILVAGFLAFNGGTLGSMTRPGESELIARVIINTVMGGTGGSITVMLASKLGLNGVPSWSFLSTLNGAFIGMVSNVKSSSEY
;
A
#
# COMPACT_ATOMS: atom_id res chain seq x y z
N MET A 1 17.57 22.09 -5.19
CA MET A 1 17.10 20.71 -4.95
C MET A 1 15.81 20.50 -5.75
N GLY A 2 15.79 19.58 -6.73
CA GLY A 2 14.69 19.35 -7.67
C GLY A 2 13.89 18.07 -7.41
N TYR A 3 13.55 17.80 -6.15
CA TYR A 3 12.74 16.64 -5.77
C TYR A 3 11.31 16.77 -6.28
N ARG A 4 10.79 15.70 -6.88
CA ARG A 4 9.43 15.61 -7.42
C ARG A 4 8.68 14.42 -6.82
N ASP A 5 7.54 14.71 -6.22
CA ASP A 5 6.57 13.78 -5.67
C ASP A 5 5.17 14.31 -5.98
N PHE A 6 4.37 13.50 -6.67
CA PHE A 6 3.07 13.93 -7.19
C PHE A 6 1.95 13.77 -6.17
N SER A 7 1.93 12.70 -5.35
CA SER A 7 0.84 12.38 -4.42
C SER A 7 1.39 11.78 -3.12
N GLY A 8 2.47 12.37 -2.60
CA GLY A 8 2.90 12.17 -1.22
C GLY A 8 3.58 10.84 -0.88
N CYS A 9 4.26 10.17 -1.82
CA CYS A 9 5.01 8.95 -1.50
C CYS A 9 6.13 9.20 -0.46
N GLY A 10 6.76 10.37 -0.48
CA GLY A 10 7.76 10.80 0.49
C GLY A 10 7.15 11.31 1.81
N PRO A 11 6.48 12.47 1.80
CA PRO A 11 6.05 13.16 3.01
C PRO A 11 4.93 12.44 3.77
N ILE A 12 4.19 11.53 3.13
CA ILE A 12 3.11 10.78 3.79
C ILE A 12 3.56 9.34 4.04
N HIS A 13 3.84 8.58 2.98
CA HIS A 13 4.05 7.15 3.12
C HIS A 13 5.44 6.79 3.67
N LEU A 14 6.51 7.37 3.13
CA LEU A 14 7.86 7.13 3.64
C LEU A 14 8.04 7.72 5.05
N LEU A 15 7.57 8.95 5.29
CA LEU A 15 7.62 9.56 6.61
C LEU A 15 6.82 8.74 7.63
N GLY A 16 5.55 8.44 7.34
CA GLY A 16 4.68 7.66 8.21
C GLY A 16 5.23 6.25 8.47
N GLY A 17 5.75 5.58 7.44
CA GLY A 17 6.40 4.27 7.55
C GLY A 17 7.66 4.31 8.42
N THR A 18 8.50 5.32 8.25
CA THR A 18 9.73 5.50 9.03
C THR A 18 9.41 5.79 10.50
N CYS A 19 8.47 6.69 10.76
CA CYS A 19 7.99 6.97 12.12
C CYS A 19 7.40 5.71 12.78
N SER A 20 6.62 4.93 12.04
CA SER A 20 6.05 3.67 12.53
C SER A 20 7.12 2.63 12.84
N LEU A 21 8.18 2.55 12.03
CA LEU A 21 9.33 1.66 12.25
C LEU A 21 10.05 2.00 13.55
N PHE A 22 10.40 3.28 13.76
CA PHE A 22 11.05 3.72 14.99
C PHE A 22 10.11 3.58 16.21
N GLY A 23 8.82 3.89 16.05
CA GLY A 23 7.83 3.68 17.10
C GLY A 23 7.72 2.22 17.54
N ALA A 24 7.68 1.28 16.58
CA ALA A 24 7.67 -0.15 16.86
C ALA A 24 8.99 -0.63 17.50
N ALA A 25 10.13 -0.08 17.07
CA ALA A 25 11.44 -0.39 17.65
C ALA A 25 11.55 0.05 19.12
N PHE A 26 11.00 1.22 19.48
CA PHE A 26 10.99 1.70 20.86
C PHE A 26 9.99 0.97 21.75
N LEU A 27 8.80 0.63 21.23
CA LEU A 27 7.78 -0.08 22.00
C LEU A 27 8.15 -1.55 22.22
N GLY A 28 8.81 -2.17 21.24
CA GLY A 28 9.18 -3.58 21.25
C GLY A 28 8.08 -4.52 20.73
N PRO A 29 8.40 -5.82 20.60
CA PRO A 29 7.47 -6.81 20.06
C PRO A 29 6.30 -7.11 21.01
N ARG A 30 5.14 -7.43 20.43
CA ARG A 30 3.99 -7.93 21.21
C ARG A 30 4.33 -9.26 21.89
N LEU A 31 3.86 -9.42 23.13
CA LEU A 31 4.03 -10.64 23.91
C LEU A 31 3.51 -11.86 23.14
N GLY A 32 4.31 -12.92 23.07
CA GLY A 32 3.96 -14.16 22.37
C GLY A 32 4.02 -14.11 20.84
N ARG A 33 4.36 -12.96 20.21
CA ARG A 33 4.50 -12.86 18.75
C ARG A 33 5.78 -13.51 18.24
N PHE A 34 6.90 -13.22 18.90
CA PHE A 34 8.22 -13.70 18.49
C PHE A 34 8.84 -14.49 19.65
N SER A 35 9.36 -15.67 19.32
CA SER A 35 10.13 -16.52 20.25
C SER A 35 11.62 -16.47 19.91
N SER A 36 12.45 -16.96 20.83
CA SER A 36 13.90 -17.09 20.63
C SER A 36 14.25 -18.02 19.46
N LYS A 37 13.38 -18.99 19.16
CA LYS A 37 13.42 -19.79 17.93
C LYS A 37 12.34 -19.29 16.98
N ALA A 38 12.72 -19.06 15.73
CA ALA A 38 11.79 -18.60 14.69
C ALA A 38 10.59 -19.55 14.51
N GLU A 39 10.84 -20.86 14.64
CA GLU A 39 9.84 -21.93 14.54
C GLU A 39 8.72 -21.83 15.59
N ASP A 40 9.03 -21.28 16.76
CA ASP A 40 8.07 -21.13 17.86
C ASP A 40 7.31 -19.79 17.80
N SER A 41 7.61 -18.94 16.81
CA SER A 41 6.93 -17.64 16.65
C SER A 41 5.52 -17.85 16.10
N GLN A 42 4.53 -17.27 16.77
CA GLN A 42 3.12 -17.46 16.43
C GLN A 42 2.54 -16.23 15.73
N GLU A 43 1.76 -16.44 14.67
CA GLU A 43 0.92 -15.39 14.10
C GLU A 43 -0.20 -15.00 15.04
N ILE A 44 -0.36 -13.69 15.26
CA ILE A 44 -1.52 -13.16 15.98
C ILE A 44 -2.59 -12.86 14.92
N PRO A 45 -3.67 -13.67 14.83
CA PRO A 45 -4.65 -13.55 13.77
C PRO A 45 -5.42 -12.24 13.88
N GLY A 46 -5.86 -11.72 12.73
CA GLY A 46 -6.75 -10.57 12.67
C GLY A 46 -8.13 -10.89 13.24
N HIS A 47 -8.76 -9.92 13.89
CA HIS A 47 -10.04 -10.10 14.57
C HIS A 47 -11.23 -10.29 13.61
N SER A 48 -11.19 -9.70 12.40
CA SER A 48 -12.26 -9.80 11.42
C SER A 48 -11.78 -9.53 9.99
N VAL A 49 -11.87 -10.55 9.14
CA VAL A 49 -11.56 -10.44 7.70
C VAL A 49 -12.59 -9.58 6.97
N PRO A 50 -13.92 -9.71 7.20
CA PRO A 50 -14.91 -8.86 6.54
C PRO A 50 -14.75 -7.37 6.87
N LEU A 51 -14.44 -7.04 8.13
CA LEU A 51 -14.22 -5.65 8.53
C LEU A 51 -12.96 -5.07 7.86
N THR A 52 -11.91 -5.88 7.72
CA THR A 52 -10.71 -5.49 6.97
C THR A 52 -11.02 -5.29 5.49
N GLY A 53 -11.87 -6.13 4.90
CA GLY A 53 -12.35 -5.94 3.53
C GLY A 53 -13.12 -4.62 3.36
N LEU A 54 -14.03 -4.30 4.27
CA LEU A 54 -14.76 -3.02 4.27
C LEU A 54 -13.81 -1.82 4.38
N GLY A 55 -12.90 -1.86 5.36
CA GLY A 55 -11.86 -0.83 5.51
C GLY A 55 -11.00 -0.71 4.26
N GLY A 56 -10.70 -1.83 3.60
CA GLY A 56 -9.97 -1.84 2.36
C GLY A 56 -10.70 -1.17 1.20
N MET A 57 -12.01 -1.40 1.04
CA MET A 57 -12.81 -0.71 0.02
C MET A 57 -12.85 0.79 0.26
N ILE A 58 -12.95 1.22 1.53
CA ILE A 58 -12.89 2.64 1.91
C ILE A 58 -11.51 3.23 1.55
N LEU A 59 -10.42 2.51 1.84
CA LEU A 59 -9.07 2.96 1.51
C LEU A 59 -8.83 3.02 0.00
N VAL A 60 -9.34 2.07 -0.79
CA VAL A 60 -9.26 2.14 -2.26
C VAL A 60 -9.96 3.40 -2.76
N ALA A 61 -11.19 3.67 -2.32
CA ALA A 61 -11.89 4.91 -2.69
C ALA A 61 -11.10 6.16 -2.25
N GLY A 62 -10.51 6.13 -1.05
CA GLY A 62 -9.64 7.18 -0.53
C GLY A 62 -8.39 7.40 -1.39
N PHE A 63 -7.70 6.35 -1.82
CA PHE A 63 -6.51 6.42 -2.67
C PHE A 63 -6.82 7.00 -4.05
N LEU A 64 -7.96 6.63 -4.64
CA LEU A 64 -8.39 7.20 -5.92
C LEU A 64 -8.68 8.69 -5.80
N ALA A 65 -9.39 9.10 -4.74
CA ALA A 65 -9.67 10.51 -4.47
C ALA A 65 -8.39 11.31 -4.15
N PHE A 66 -7.49 10.74 -3.36
CA PHE A 66 -6.24 11.37 -2.96
C PHE A 66 -5.29 11.56 -4.15
N ASN A 67 -5.06 10.49 -4.92
CA ASN A 67 -4.16 10.53 -6.08
C ASN A 67 -4.73 11.40 -7.21
N GLY A 68 -6.02 11.26 -7.55
CA GLY A 68 -6.65 12.09 -8.57
C GLY A 68 -6.82 13.56 -8.16
N GLY A 69 -7.00 13.81 -6.86
CA GLY A 69 -7.23 15.15 -6.31
C GLY A 69 -5.97 15.98 -6.10
N THR A 70 -4.77 15.40 -6.13
CA THR A 70 -3.55 16.14 -5.78
C THR A 70 -3.20 17.27 -6.76
N LEU A 71 -3.67 17.21 -8.01
CA LEU A 71 -3.51 18.31 -8.95
C LEU A 71 -4.25 19.59 -8.49
N GLY A 72 -5.31 19.46 -7.70
CA GLY A 72 -6.04 20.58 -7.09
C GLY A 72 -6.86 21.45 -8.06
N SER A 73 -6.67 21.31 -9.37
CA SER A 73 -7.45 22.01 -10.41
C SER A 73 -7.67 21.15 -11.66
N MET A 74 -8.73 21.48 -12.40
CA MET A 74 -9.07 20.92 -13.72
C MET A 74 -9.47 22.05 -14.69
N THR A 75 -8.75 23.16 -14.66
CA THR A 75 -9.15 24.38 -15.37
C THR A 75 -8.36 24.59 -16.65
N ARG A 76 -7.17 23.99 -16.76
CA ARG A 76 -6.27 24.16 -17.92
C ARG A 76 -6.38 22.97 -18.87
N PRO A 77 -6.20 23.18 -20.19
CA PRO A 77 -6.14 22.08 -21.14
C PRO A 77 -5.05 21.06 -20.77
N GLY A 78 -5.41 19.77 -20.76
CA GLY A 78 -4.50 18.66 -20.43
C GLY A 78 -4.53 18.20 -18.96
N GLU A 79 -5.07 18.98 -18.03
CA GLU A 79 -5.15 18.62 -16.60
C GLU A 79 -6.10 17.42 -16.35
N SER A 80 -7.21 17.35 -17.08
CA SER A 80 -8.17 16.24 -16.98
C SER A 80 -7.57 14.91 -17.46
N GLU A 81 -6.77 14.94 -18.54
CA GLU A 81 -6.06 13.78 -19.07
C GLU A 81 -4.99 13.30 -18.08
N LEU A 82 -4.26 14.22 -17.45
CA LEU A 82 -3.30 13.89 -16.40
C LEU A 82 -3.97 13.19 -15.23
N ILE A 83 -5.09 13.71 -14.73
CA ILE A 83 -5.83 13.10 -13.61
C ILE A 83 -6.38 11.73 -14.01
N ALA A 84 -6.91 11.57 -15.21
CA ALA A 84 -7.38 10.28 -15.71
C ALA A 84 -6.24 9.24 -15.72
N ARG A 85 -5.04 9.62 -16.20
CA ARG A 85 -3.86 8.75 -16.18
C ARG A 85 -3.43 8.39 -14.77
N VAL A 86 -3.43 9.34 -13.84
CA VAL A 86 -3.11 9.09 -12.42
C VAL A 86 -4.06 8.06 -11.81
N ILE A 87 -5.36 8.19 -12.06
CA ILE A 87 -6.37 7.26 -11.55
C ILE A 87 -6.17 5.86 -12.14
N ILE A 88 -5.98 5.77 -13.46
CA ILE A 88 -5.72 4.48 -14.14
C ILE A 88 -4.45 3.83 -13.59
N ASN A 89 -3.36 4.59 -13.45
CA ASN A 89 -2.10 4.09 -12.89
C ASN A 89 -2.24 3.65 -11.43
N THR A 90 -3.09 4.31 -10.65
CA THR A 90 -3.38 3.91 -9.27
C THR A 90 -4.06 2.55 -9.22
N VAL A 91 -5.08 2.34 -10.07
CA VAL A 91 -5.80 1.06 -10.17
C VAL A 91 -4.87 -0.04 -10.68
N MET A 92 -4.16 0.21 -11.79
CA MET A 92 -3.20 -0.74 -12.37
C MET A 92 -2.09 -1.09 -11.38
N GLY A 93 -1.61 -0.10 -10.63
CA GLY A 93 -0.63 -0.28 -9.58
C GLY A 93 -1.12 -1.20 -8.47
N GLY A 94 -2.33 -0.97 -7.97
CA GLY A 94 -2.95 -1.82 -6.97
C GLY A 94 -3.19 -3.24 -7.46
N THR A 95 -3.68 -3.42 -8.68
CA THR A 95 -3.86 -4.75 -9.29
C THR A 95 -2.51 -5.45 -9.46
N GLY A 96 -1.48 -4.77 -9.95
CA GLY A 96 -0.13 -5.29 -10.10
C GLY A 96 0.45 -5.76 -8.76
N GLY A 97 0.40 -4.91 -7.73
CA GLY A 97 0.86 -5.26 -6.38
C GLY A 97 0.11 -6.45 -5.77
N SER A 98 -1.21 -6.52 -5.98
CA SER A 98 -2.04 -7.65 -5.53
C SER A 98 -1.61 -8.96 -6.17
N ILE A 99 -1.44 -8.96 -7.50
CA ILE A 99 -1.04 -10.15 -8.27
C ILE A 99 0.37 -10.58 -7.86
N THR A 100 1.31 -9.65 -7.73
CA THR A 100 2.69 -9.95 -7.30
C THR A 100 2.70 -10.60 -5.92
N VAL A 101 1.96 -10.07 -4.94
CA VAL A 101 1.91 -10.66 -3.59
C VAL A 101 1.20 -12.02 -3.60
N MET A 102 0.13 -12.16 -4.38
CA MET A 102 -0.58 -13.44 -4.57
C MET A 102 0.34 -14.52 -5.13
N LEU A 103 1.09 -14.20 -6.19
CA LEU A 103 2.06 -15.12 -6.80
C LEU A 103 3.21 -15.42 -5.85
N ALA A 104 3.80 -14.42 -5.19
CA ALA A 104 4.88 -14.61 -4.23
C ALA A 104 4.45 -15.51 -3.06
N SER A 105 3.24 -15.31 -2.55
CA SER A 105 2.67 -16.15 -1.49
C SER A 105 2.42 -17.58 -1.99
N LYS A 106 1.97 -17.75 -3.24
CA LYS A 106 1.76 -19.08 -3.84
C LYS A 106 3.07 -19.83 -4.11
N LEU A 107 4.14 -19.11 -4.44
CA LEU A 107 5.48 -19.67 -4.65
C LEU A 107 6.22 -19.97 -3.33
N GLY A 108 5.61 -19.69 -2.18
CA GLY A 108 6.21 -19.96 -0.87
C GLY A 108 7.33 -19.00 -0.47
N LEU A 109 7.46 -17.85 -1.15
CA LEU A 109 8.48 -16.85 -0.80
C LEU A 109 8.24 -16.21 0.58
N ASN A 110 6.98 -16.26 1.05
CA ASN A 110 6.56 -15.70 2.34
C ASN A 110 6.28 -16.81 3.40
N GLY A 111 6.79 -18.02 3.19
CA GLY A 111 6.55 -19.18 4.06
C GLY A 111 5.62 -20.21 3.43
N VAL A 112 4.69 -20.77 4.22
CA VAL A 112 3.80 -21.84 3.73
C VAL A 112 2.91 -21.30 2.61
N PRO A 113 2.91 -21.94 1.41
CA PRO A 113 2.07 -21.53 0.30
C PRO A 113 0.61 -21.42 0.71
N SER A 114 0.07 -20.20 0.66
CA SER A 114 -1.30 -19.93 1.09
C SER A 114 -1.93 -18.79 0.29
N TRP A 115 -3.25 -18.81 0.20
CA TRP A 115 -4.05 -17.73 -0.38
C TRP A 115 -4.63 -16.90 0.75
N SER A 116 -4.01 -15.76 1.05
CA SER A 116 -4.48 -14.84 2.08
C SER A 116 -5.05 -13.58 1.45
N PHE A 117 -6.35 -13.36 1.66
CA PHE A 117 -7.01 -12.12 1.26
C PHE A 117 -6.33 -10.88 1.87
N LEU A 118 -5.88 -10.98 3.13
CA LEU A 118 -5.23 -9.88 3.84
C LEU A 118 -3.90 -9.51 3.19
N SER A 119 -3.11 -10.50 2.79
CA SER A 119 -1.84 -10.27 2.09
C SER A 119 -2.06 -9.67 0.71
N THR A 120 -3.05 -10.15 -0.04
CA THR A 120 -3.44 -9.57 -1.34
C THR A 120 -3.86 -8.11 -1.20
N LEU A 121 -4.71 -7.80 -0.21
CA LEU A 121 -5.19 -6.45 0.04
C LEU A 121 -4.05 -5.50 0.42
N ASN A 122 -3.10 -5.97 1.24
CA ASN A 122 -1.89 -5.20 1.55
C ASN A 122 -1.02 -4.96 0.30
N GLY A 123 -0.88 -5.97 -0.56
CA GLY A 123 -0.22 -5.85 -1.86
C GLY A 123 -0.88 -4.79 -2.75
N ALA A 124 -2.21 -4.70 -2.73
CA ALA A 124 -2.95 -3.65 -3.43
C ALA A 124 -2.53 -2.25 -2.96
N PHE A 125 -2.46 -2.02 -1.65
CA PHE A 125 -2.08 -0.71 -1.10
C PHE A 125 -0.63 -0.36 -1.40
N ILE A 126 0.30 -1.31 -1.29
CA ILE A 126 1.71 -1.10 -1.67
C ILE A 126 1.81 -0.68 -3.15
N GLY A 127 1.03 -1.33 -4.02
CA GLY A 127 0.91 -0.97 -5.43
C GLY A 127 0.38 0.45 -5.64
N MET A 128 -0.68 0.83 -4.94
CA MET A 128 -1.28 2.17 -5.05
C MET A 128 -0.34 3.28 -4.55
N VAL A 129 0.45 3.02 -3.50
CA VAL A 129 1.43 3.96 -2.94
C VAL A 129 2.63 4.18 -3.87
N SER A 130 3.10 3.13 -4.55
CA SER A 130 4.34 3.17 -5.35
C SER A 130 4.17 3.84 -6.72
N ASN A 131 3.00 3.74 -7.35
CA ASN A 131 2.81 4.14 -8.76
C ASN A 131 2.65 5.65 -8.98
N VAL A 132 2.53 6.43 -7.91
CA VAL A 132 2.30 7.87 -7.93
C VAL A 132 3.44 8.68 -8.55
N LYS A 133 4.68 8.17 -8.54
CA LYS A 133 5.83 8.90 -9.09
C LYS A 133 5.82 8.93 -10.63
N SER A 134 5.32 7.88 -11.28
CA SER A 134 5.45 7.68 -12.73
C SER A 134 4.43 8.47 -13.56
N SER A 135 3.35 8.99 -12.96
CA SER A 135 2.25 9.64 -13.68
C SER A 135 2.49 11.11 -14.01
N SER A 136 3.53 11.74 -13.46
CA SER A 136 3.80 13.18 -13.62
C SER A 136 4.86 13.53 -14.68
N GLU A 137 5.44 12.52 -15.35
CA GLU A 137 6.52 12.73 -16.31
C GLU A 137 6.04 12.97 -17.74
N TYR A 138 5.02 13.81 -17.97
CA TYR A 138 4.77 14.50 -19.25
C TYR A 138 3.99 15.79 -19.03
#